data_AF-A0A3D4V6Z5-F1
#
_entry.id   AF-A0A3D4V6Z5-F1
#
_cell.length_a   1.000
_cell.length_b   1.000
_cell.length_c   1.000
_cell.angle_alpha   90.00
_cell.angle_beta   90.00
_cell.angle_gamma   90.00
#
_symmetry.space_group_name_H-M   'P 1'
#
loop_
_entity.id
_entity.type
_entity.pdbx_description
1 polymer ?
#
loop_
_entity_poly.entity_id
_entity_poly.type
_entity_poly.pdbx_seq_one_letter_code
_entity_poly.pdbx_strand_id
1 'polypeptide(L)'
;MPQDVDARTALSIDSLVAWARRTPSTPASSSSAIAKVRDQVTRSGITLSGEDLATIERFHRAFIAEGVALRFTSHGRAPQPYYPTLAQLLTERDLDGVQSGYLASENAFRVVQSLERRNLVVPVVSDLAGPKGLPTLAAVLRERGDSLSVFYTSNVEDYLIRDGRFPAFVRALAPLPRASNAVIIRSWFGGEGSHPRSVAGYHTTQLVEPIADMVNDPRVAEVRSYRQLVMRMR
;
A
#
# COMPACT_ATOMS: atom_id res chain seq x y z
N MET A 1 -11.05 15.19 20.86
CA MET A 1 -10.44 15.52 19.55
C MET A 1 -9.85 16.91 19.67
N PRO A 2 -8.83 17.32 18.90
CA PRO A 2 -8.48 18.74 18.84
C PRO A 2 -9.77 19.51 18.55
N GLN A 3 -10.10 20.49 19.39
CA GLN A 3 -11.07 21.51 18.99
C GLN A 3 -10.49 22.12 17.71
N ASP A 4 -11.26 22.15 16.63
CA ASP A 4 -10.87 22.72 15.33
C ASP A 4 -10.25 21.77 14.26
N VAL A 5 -10.81 20.57 14.09
CA VAL A 5 -10.48 19.72 12.92
C VAL A 5 -10.98 20.35 11.62
N ASP A 6 -12.10 21.07 11.66
CA ASP A 6 -12.71 21.64 10.47
C ASP A 6 -11.92 22.83 9.90
N ALA A 7 -11.33 23.73 10.72
CA ALA A 7 -10.47 24.79 10.15
C ALA A 7 -9.13 24.26 9.61
N ARG A 8 -8.78 23.00 9.89
CA ARG A 8 -7.57 22.37 9.36
C ARG A 8 -7.78 21.70 8.00
N THR A 9 -9.02 21.60 7.52
CA THR A 9 -9.35 21.04 6.19
C THR A 9 -8.77 21.87 5.03
N ALA A 10 -8.47 23.14 5.27
CA ALA A 10 -7.82 24.03 4.31
C ALA A 10 -6.28 23.97 4.32
N LEU A 11 -5.67 23.24 5.26
CA LEU A 11 -4.21 23.16 5.36
C LEU A 11 -3.64 22.19 4.32
N SER A 12 -2.51 22.57 3.71
CA SER A 12 -1.74 21.68 2.86
C SER A 12 -1.11 20.53 3.67
N ILE A 13 -0.81 19.42 3.00
CA ILE A 13 -0.11 18.30 3.64
C ILE A 13 1.25 18.72 4.20
N ASP A 14 1.98 19.62 3.52
CA ASP A 14 3.22 20.22 4.03
C ASP A 14 3.01 20.95 5.36
N SER A 15 1.92 21.70 5.49
CA SER A 15 1.59 22.43 6.72
C SER A 15 1.25 21.47 7.86
N LEU A 16 0.50 20.40 7.57
CA LEU A 16 0.16 19.36 8.55
C LEU A 16 1.40 18.59 9.01
N VAL A 17 2.29 18.22 8.10
CA VAL A 17 3.57 17.56 8.41
C VAL A 17 4.46 18.49 9.25
N ALA A 18 4.56 19.77 8.88
CA ALA A 18 5.33 20.76 9.62
C ALA A 18 4.77 21.00 11.03
N TRP A 19 3.43 21.03 11.17
CA TRP A 19 2.77 21.10 12.47
C TRP A 19 3.05 19.87 13.33
N ALA A 20 2.94 18.67 12.75
CA ALA A 20 3.22 17.41 13.46
C ALA A 20 4.67 17.35 13.96
N ARG A 21 5.65 17.80 13.18
CA ARG A 21 7.06 17.88 13.60
C ARG A 21 7.28 18.78 14.82
N ARG A 22 6.54 19.88 14.93
CA ARG A 22 6.68 20.86 16.03
C ARG A 22 5.80 20.54 17.25
N THR A 23 4.94 19.53 17.15
CA THR A 23 3.96 19.20 18.18
C THR A 23 4.18 17.76 18.67
N PRO A 24 5.25 17.50 19.44
CA PRO A 24 5.51 16.16 19.95
C PRO A 24 4.38 15.69 20.86
N SER A 25 4.19 14.37 20.93
CA SER A 25 3.20 13.78 21.83
C SER A 25 3.55 14.06 23.30
N THR A 26 2.53 14.32 24.12
CA THR A 26 2.66 14.33 25.58
C THR A 26 2.28 12.96 26.16
N PRO A 27 2.75 12.60 27.38
CA PRO A 27 2.33 11.36 28.03
C PRO A 27 0.81 11.20 28.09
N ALA A 28 0.08 12.29 28.35
CA ALA A 28 -1.39 12.30 28.36
C ALA A 28 -1.99 11.99 26.98
N SER A 29 -1.49 12.63 25.91
CA SER A 29 -1.98 12.36 24.55
C SER A 29 -1.66 10.94 24.08
N SER A 30 -0.49 10.42 24.45
CA SER A 30 -0.04 9.08 24.07
C SER A 30 -0.89 8.01 24.75
N SER A 31 -1.10 8.13 26.07
CA SER A 31 -2.00 7.23 26.81
C SER A 31 -3.43 7.28 26.28
N SER A 32 -3.94 8.47 25.95
CA SER A 32 -5.27 8.62 25.35
C SER A 32 -5.37 7.96 23.97
N ALA A 33 -4.35 8.08 23.13
CA ALA A 33 -4.32 7.46 21.80
C ALA A 33 -4.30 5.92 21.90
N ILE A 34 -3.47 5.36 22.79
CA ILE A 34 -3.39 3.91 23.03
C ILE A 34 -4.73 3.37 23.55
N ALA A 35 -5.36 4.06 24.49
CA ALA A 35 -6.66 3.66 25.03
C ALA A 35 -7.74 3.61 23.93
N LYS A 36 -7.82 4.63 23.06
CA LYS A 36 -8.81 4.66 21.96
C LYS A 36 -8.67 3.48 21.01
N VAL A 37 -7.43 3.10 20.69
CA VAL A 37 -7.15 1.97 19.81
C VAL A 37 -7.56 0.68 20.46
N ARG A 38 -7.22 0.50 21.75
CA ARG A 38 -7.67 -0.64 22.53
C ARG A 38 -9.20 -0.75 22.53
N ASP A 39 -9.90 0.34 22.82
CA ASP A 39 -11.37 0.39 22.84
C ASP A 39 -11.97 0.10 21.47
N GLN A 40 -11.38 0.60 20.38
CA GLN A 40 -11.85 0.35 19.02
C GLN A 40 -11.68 -1.12 18.64
N VAL A 41 -10.52 -1.68 18.93
CA VAL A 41 -10.21 -3.08 18.61
C VAL A 41 -11.09 -4.02 19.44
N THR A 42 -11.28 -3.78 20.73
CA THR A 42 -12.19 -4.57 21.57
C THR A 42 -13.64 -4.52 21.07
N ARG A 43 -14.09 -3.36 20.55
CA ARG A 43 -15.43 -3.21 19.96
C ARG A 43 -15.60 -3.90 18.60
N SER A 44 -14.53 -4.34 17.96
CA SER A 44 -14.63 -5.03 16.66
C SER A 44 -15.31 -6.41 16.76
N GLY A 45 -15.42 -6.98 17.96
CA GLY A 45 -15.95 -8.32 18.19
C GLY A 45 -14.97 -9.45 17.85
N ILE A 46 -13.74 -9.13 17.42
CA ILE A 46 -12.67 -10.09 17.22
C ILE A 46 -12.06 -10.45 18.57
N THR A 47 -12.06 -11.74 18.92
CA THR A 47 -11.37 -12.22 20.12
C THR A 47 -9.86 -12.10 19.93
N LEU A 48 -9.21 -11.33 20.78
CA LEU A 48 -7.76 -11.12 20.75
C LEU A 48 -7.11 -11.63 22.03
N SER A 49 -5.96 -12.27 21.88
CA SER A 49 -5.13 -12.70 22.99
C SER A 49 -4.43 -11.51 23.67
N GLY A 50 -3.87 -11.73 24.86
CA GLY A 50 -3.01 -10.74 25.50
C GLY A 50 -1.78 -10.38 24.66
N GLU A 51 -1.25 -11.33 23.88
CA GLU A 51 -0.12 -11.12 22.97
C GLU A 51 -0.50 -10.24 21.78
N ASP A 52 -1.68 -10.43 21.21
CA ASP A 52 -2.21 -9.58 20.13
C ASP A 52 -2.33 -8.13 20.61
N LEU A 53 -2.94 -7.93 21.79
CA LEU A 53 -3.09 -6.60 22.38
C LEU A 53 -1.74 -5.94 22.68
N ALA A 54 -0.77 -6.70 23.20
CA ALA A 54 0.58 -6.20 23.43
C ALA A 54 1.28 -5.83 22.11
N THR A 55 1.05 -6.60 21.05
CA THR A 55 1.57 -6.32 19.71
C THR A 55 0.96 -5.07 19.09
N ILE A 56 -0.36 -4.90 19.17
CA ILE A 56 -1.07 -3.71 18.71
C ILE A 56 -0.57 -2.46 19.45
N GLU A 57 -0.43 -2.55 20.77
CA GLU A 57 0.09 -1.46 21.59
C GLU A 57 1.54 -1.11 21.21
N ARG A 58 2.41 -2.11 21.03
CA ARG A 58 3.80 -1.90 20.60
C ARG A 58 3.87 -1.13 19.28
N PHE A 59 3.07 -1.51 18.28
CA PHE A 59 3.02 -0.77 17.02
C PHE A 59 2.54 0.67 17.22
N HIS A 60 1.46 0.89 17.98
CA HIS A 60 0.96 2.24 18.23
C HIS A 60 1.97 3.13 18.97
N ARG A 61 2.71 2.58 19.93
CA ARG A 61 3.81 3.29 20.58
C ARG A 61 4.89 3.71 19.59
N ALA A 62 5.24 2.86 18.62
CA ALA A 62 6.20 3.23 17.58
C ALA A 62 5.68 4.39 16.70
N PHE A 63 4.41 4.33 16.26
CA PHE A 63 3.80 5.45 15.50
C PHE A 63 3.80 6.76 16.29
N ILE A 64 3.50 6.71 17.60
CA ILE A 64 3.49 7.90 18.46
C ILE A 64 4.91 8.45 18.67
N ALA A 65 5.88 7.58 18.96
CA ALA A 65 7.24 7.97 19.24
C ALA A 65 7.94 8.57 18.01
N GLU A 66 7.78 7.94 16.86
CA GLU A 66 8.45 8.35 15.62
C GLU A 66 7.67 9.45 14.87
N GLY A 67 6.35 9.52 15.04
CA GLY A 67 5.49 10.47 14.36
C GLY A 67 5.72 10.47 12.84
N VAL A 68 5.91 11.66 12.26
CA VAL A 68 6.18 11.79 10.81
C VAL A 68 7.64 11.47 10.43
N ALA A 69 8.53 11.22 11.40
CA ALA A 69 9.87 10.71 11.13
C ALA A 69 9.92 9.19 10.96
N LEU A 70 8.79 8.48 11.19
CA LEU A 70 8.66 7.04 11.05
C LEU A 70 9.20 6.55 9.70
N ARG A 71 10.00 5.48 9.74
CA ARG A 71 10.54 4.79 8.56
C ARG A 71 10.13 3.33 8.58
N PHE A 72 10.04 2.75 7.38
CA PHE A 72 9.88 1.30 7.26
C PHE A 72 11.12 0.58 7.78
N THR A 73 10.89 -0.48 8.57
CA THR A 73 11.90 -1.42 9.03
C THR A 73 11.38 -2.83 8.90
N SER A 74 12.17 -3.73 8.33
CA SER A 74 11.86 -5.16 8.42
C SER A 74 12.15 -5.66 9.84
N HIS A 75 11.34 -6.60 10.33
CA HIS A 75 11.56 -7.20 11.65
C HIS A 75 12.99 -7.77 11.76
N GLY A 76 13.69 -7.43 12.84
CA GLY A 76 15.07 -7.85 13.07
C GLY A 76 16.12 -7.17 12.18
N ARG A 77 15.79 -6.09 11.45
CA ARG A 77 16.74 -5.38 10.59
C ARG A 77 16.68 -3.87 10.83
N ALA A 78 17.85 -3.23 10.75
CA ALA A 78 17.92 -1.78 10.73
C ALA A 78 17.21 -1.19 9.48
N PRO A 79 16.62 0.02 9.58
CA PRO A 79 16.13 0.71 8.40
C PRO A 79 17.25 0.90 7.38
N GLN A 80 16.91 0.70 6.11
CA GLN A 80 17.83 0.99 5.01
C GLN A 80 17.85 2.50 4.74
N PRO A 81 19.01 3.08 4.35
CA PRO A 81 19.16 4.53 4.19
C PRO A 81 18.26 5.10 3.10
N TYR A 82 17.84 4.28 2.14
CA TYR A 82 16.96 4.67 1.04
C TYR A 82 15.46 4.65 1.39
N TYR A 83 15.06 4.17 2.59
CA TYR A 83 13.65 4.23 2.97
C TYR A 83 13.26 5.65 3.37
N PRO A 84 12.24 6.23 2.70
CA PRO A 84 11.76 7.56 3.08
C PRO A 84 11.09 7.51 4.45
N THR A 85 11.17 8.63 5.16
CA THR A 85 10.28 8.90 6.30
C THR A 85 8.84 9.04 5.83
N LEU A 86 7.88 8.86 6.74
CA LEU A 86 6.48 9.14 6.47
C LEU A 86 6.28 10.58 5.97
N ALA A 87 6.97 11.56 6.57
CA ALA A 87 6.94 12.94 6.11
C ALA A 87 7.36 13.08 4.64
N GLN A 88 8.47 12.44 4.24
CA GLN A 88 8.93 12.48 2.85
C GLN A 88 7.88 11.88 1.91
N LEU A 89 7.31 10.72 2.24
CA LEU A 89 6.25 10.11 1.43
C LEU A 89 5.00 11.00 1.30
N LEU A 90 4.59 11.65 2.40
CA LEU A 90 3.40 12.49 2.42
C LEU A 90 3.57 13.79 1.63
N THR A 91 4.79 14.33 1.58
CA THR A 91 5.08 15.60 0.88
C THR A 91 5.64 15.42 -0.53
N GLU A 92 5.94 14.17 -0.94
CA GLU A 92 6.58 13.87 -2.22
C GLU A 92 5.72 14.29 -3.42
N ARG A 93 6.40 14.66 -4.50
CA ARG A 93 5.78 15.03 -5.77
C ARG A 93 6.09 13.98 -6.83
N ASP A 94 5.13 13.76 -7.73
CA ASP A 94 5.37 12.97 -8.92
C ASP A 94 6.24 13.72 -9.95
N LEU A 95 6.46 13.10 -11.11
CA LEU A 95 7.32 13.63 -12.17
C LEU A 95 6.81 14.94 -12.76
N ASP A 96 5.52 15.26 -12.59
CA ASP A 96 4.89 16.51 -13.03
C ASP A 96 4.86 17.57 -11.92
N GLY A 97 5.44 17.26 -10.75
CA GLY A 97 5.49 18.17 -9.61
C GLY A 97 4.23 18.16 -8.75
N VAL A 98 3.34 17.18 -8.91
CA VAL A 98 2.05 17.12 -8.21
C VAL A 98 2.12 16.19 -6.99
N GLN A 99 1.50 16.61 -5.87
CA GLN A 99 1.32 15.75 -4.70
C GLN A 99 0.08 14.87 -4.91
N SER A 100 0.30 13.59 -5.19
CA SER A 100 -0.75 12.68 -5.67
C SER A 100 -1.32 11.74 -4.59
N GLY A 101 -0.85 11.82 -3.34
CA GLY A 101 -1.37 11.03 -2.22
C GLY A 101 -2.77 11.44 -1.77
N TYR A 102 -3.56 10.51 -1.22
CA TYR A 102 -4.93 10.83 -0.77
C TYR A 102 -4.99 11.85 0.37
N LEU A 103 -3.88 12.09 1.08
CA LEU A 103 -3.76 13.12 2.12
C LEU A 103 -3.28 14.48 1.57
N ALA A 104 -3.00 14.59 0.27
CA ALA A 104 -2.50 15.82 -0.34
C ALA A 104 -3.56 16.94 -0.39
N SER A 105 -4.85 16.58 -0.39
CA SER A 105 -5.95 17.54 -0.36
C SER A 105 -7.16 16.98 0.37
N GLU A 106 -8.02 17.87 0.88
CA GLU A 106 -9.30 17.50 1.50
C GLU A 106 -10.18 16.70 0.55
N ASN A 107 -10.25 17.08 -0.73
CA ASN A 107 -11.06 16.35 -1.71
C ASN A 107 -10.59 14.90 -1.87
N ALA A 108 -9.28 14.68 -2.04
CA ALA A 108 -8.72 13.33 -2.17
C ALA A 108 -8.96 12.50 -0.89
N PHE A 109 -8.83 13.13 0.28
CA PHE A 109 -9.11 12.47 1.56
C PHE A 109 -10.59 12.06 1.67
N ARG A 110 -11.52 12.94 1.28
CA ARG A 110 -12.96 12.68 1.33
C ARG A 110 -13.38 11.55 0.39
N VAL A 111 -12.73 11.39 -0.75
CA VAL A 111 -12.96 10.23 -1.63
C VAL A 111 -12.69 8.93 -0.88
N VAL A 112 -11.50 8.79 -0.27
CA VAL A 112 -11.13 7.57 0.48
C VAL A 112 -12.03 7.38 1.70
N GLN A 113 -12.26 8.44 2.49
CA GLN A 113 -13.17 8.40 3.64
C GLN A 113 -14.59 7.97 3.25
N SER A 114 -15.10 8.40 2.09
CA SER A 114 -16.42 8.02 1.59
C SER A 114 -16.48 6.54 1.19
N LEU A 115 -15.40 6.01 0.61
CA LEU A 115 -15.30 4.58 0.32
C LEU A 115 -15.31 3.76 1.62
N GLU A 116 -14.51 4.16 2.62
CA GLU A 116 -14.47 3.46 3.91
C GLU A 116 -15.83 3.50 4.62
N ARG A 117 -16.48 4.67 4.72
CA ARG A 117 -17.81 4.81 5.37
C ARG A 117 -18.91 4.00 4.71
N ARG A 118 -18.78 3.74 3.40
CA ARG A 118 -19.72 2.91 2.63
C ARG A 118 -19.31 1.44 2.58
N ASN A 119 -18.29 1.04 3.35
CA ASN A 119 -17.75 -0.32 3.37
C ASN A 119 -17.25 -0.80 2.00
N LEU A 120 -16.67 0.10 1.21
CA LEU A 120 -16.09 -0.19 -0.12
C LEU A 120 -14.57 -0.41 -0.08
N VAL A 121 -13.94 -0.27 1.09
CA VAL A 121 -12.56 -0.70 1.36
C VAL A 121 -12.63 -1.94 2.25
N VAL A 122 -12.35 -3.11 1.69
CA VAL A 122 -12.51 -4.39 2.37
C VAL A 122 -11.16 -5.09 2.49
N PRO A 123 -10.57 -5.18 3.69
CA PRO A 123 -9.36 -5.97 3.91
C PRO A 123 -9.65 -7.46 3.73
N VAL A 124 -8.83 -8.14 2.92
CA VAL A 124 -8.95 -9.58 2.67
C VAL A 124 -7.58 -10.23 2.87
N VAL A 125 -7.54 -11.33 3.63
CA VAL A 125 -6.35 -12.16 3.77
C VAL A 125 -6.36 -13.22 2.68
N SER A 126 -5.36 -13.20 1.79
CA SER A 126 -5.25 -14.19 0.72
C SER A 126 -3.84 -14.35 0.17
N ASP A 127 -3.54 -15.53 -0.36
CA ASP A 127 -2.34 -15.80 -1.15
C ASP A 127 -2.64 -15.56 -2.63
N LEU A 128 -1.88 -14.68 -3.28
CA LEU A 128 -2.06 -14.34 -4.70
C LEU A 128 -1.83 -15.53 -5.64
N ALA A 129 -1.00 -16.50 -5.25
CA ALA A 129 -0.81 -17.74 -6.00
C ALA A 129 -1.60 -18.91 -5.42
N GLY A 130 -2.42 -18.67 -4.40
CA GLY A 130 -3.27 -19.69 -3.78
C GLY A 130 -4.48 -20.04 -4.64
N PRO A 131 -5.06 -21.24 -4.48
CA PRO A 131 -6.15 -21.73 -5.34
C PRO A 131 -7.50 -21.05 -5.09
N LYS A 132 -7.61 -20.18 -4.07
CA LYS A 132 -8.89 -19.59 -3.65
C LYS A 132 -9.00 -18.08 -3.84
N GLY A 133 -7.94 -17.31 -3.56
CA GLY A 133 -8.00 -15.86 -3.46
C GLY A 133 -8.57 -15.16 -4.69
N LEU A 134 -7.82 -15.20 -5.79
CA LEU A 134 -8.22 -14.58 -7.05
C LEU A 134 -9.46 -15.24 -7.68
N PRO A 135 -9.65 -16.57 -7.65
CA PRO A 135 -10.89 -17.19 -8.11
C PRO A 135 -12.14 -16.69 -7.36
N THR A 136 -12.09 -16.56 -6.03
CA THR A 136 -13.19 -16.00 -5.25
C THR A 136 -13.42 -14.54 -5.57
N LEU A 137 -12.36 -13.73 -5.72
CA LEU A 137 -12.48 -12.34 -6.18
C LEU A 137 -13.16 -12.27 -7.55
N ALA A 138 -12.81 -13.16 -8.47
CA ALA A 138 -13.43 -13.23 -9.80
C ALA A 138 -14.92 -13.54 -9.73
N ALA A 139 -15.35 -14.41 -8.81
CA ALA A 139 -16.76 -14.71 -8.59
C ALA A 139 -17.50 -13.48 -8.03
N VAL A 140 -16.94 -12.82 -7.01
CA VAL A 140 -17.53 -11.61 -6.39
C VAL A 140 -17.67 -10.48 -7.41
N LEU A 141 -16.65 -10.24 -8.24
CA LEU A 141 -16.71 -9.22 -9.28
C LEU A 141 -17.84 -9.51 -10.28
N ARG A 142 -17.99 -10.77 -10.72
CA ARG A 142 -19.10 -11.17 -11.62
C ARG A 142 -20.46 -11.00 -10.98
N GLU A 143 -20.62 -11.44 -9.74
CA GLU A 143 -21.88 -11.32 -8.99
C GLU A 143 -22.31 -9.86 -8.86
N ARG A 144 -21.35 -8.95 -8.66
CA ARG A 144 -21.60 -7.51 -8.54
C ARG A 144 -21.71 -6.77 -9.87
N GLY A 145 -21.33 -7.40 -10.98
CA GLY A 145 -21.18 -6.71 -12.27
C GLY A 145 -20.00 -5.72 -12.31
N ASP A 146 -19.05 -5.86 -11.39
CA ASP A 146 -17.88 -5.01 -11.29
C ASP A 146 -16.74 -5.50 -12.20
N SER A 147 -15.86 -4.58 -12.57
CA SER A 147 -14.66 -4.88 -13.37
C SER A 147 -13.41 -4.37 -12.68
N LEU A 148 -12.38 -5.20 -12.62
CA LEU A 148 -11.05 -4.81 -12.17
C LEU A 148 -10.50 -3.68 -13.04
N SER A 149 -10.04 -2.59 -12.40
CA SER A 149 -9.35 -1.47 -13.05
C SER A 149 -7.85 -1.45 -12.75
N VAL A 150 -7.46 -1.72 -11.50
CA VAL A 150 -6.06 -1.68 -11.06
C VAL A 150 -5.75 -2.87 -10.16
N PHE A 151 -4.65 -3.55 -10.42
CA PHE A 151 -4.10 -4.60 -9.57
C PHE A 151 -2.71 -4.20 -9.08
N TYR A 152 -2.54 -3.87 -7.79
CA TYR A 152 -1.25 -3.49 -7.22
C TYR A 152 -0.57 -4.70 -6.55
N THR A 153 0.64 -5.07 -6.98
CA THR A 153 1.39 -6.23 -6.46
C THR A 153 2.60 -5.86 -5.61
N SER A 154 3.00 -4.59 -5.54
CA SER A 154 4.33 -4.23 -5.03
C SER A 154 5.40 -5.12 -5.70
N ASN A 155 6.25 -5.81 -4.95
CA ASN A 155 7.20 -6.81 -5.44
C ASN A 155 6.79 -8.27 -5.14
N VAL A 156 5.51 -8.55 -4.88
CA VAL A 156 5.05 -9.93 -4.56
C VAL A 156 5.43 -10.92 -5.68
N GLU A 157 5.39 -10.47 -6.93
CA GLU A 157 5.77 -11.27 -8.09
C GLU A 157 7.21 -11.81 -8.01
N ASP A 158 8.15 -11.10 -7.38
CA ASP A 158 9.53 -11.60 -7.17
C ASP A 158 9.55 -12.86 -6.30
N TYR A 159 8.84 -12.82 -5.17
CA TYR A 159 8.72 -13.97 -4.27
C TYR A 159 8.03 -15.14 -4.98
N LEU A 160 6.98 -14.88 -5.74
CA LEU A 160 6.28 -15.92 -6.49
C LEU A 160 7.16 -16.57 -7.55
N ILE A 161 8.03 -15.81 -8.23
CA ILE A 161 8.96 -16.36 -9.21
C ILE A 161 10.00 -17.23 -8.52
N ARG A 162 10.60 -16.74 -7.42
CA ARG A 162 11.61 -17.46 -6.64
C ARG A 162 11.07 -18.76 -6.04
N ASP A 163 9.81 -18.77 -5.65
CA ASP A 163 9.11 -19.93 -5.11
C ASP A 163 8.55 -20.86 -6.19
N GLY A 164 8.68 -20.53 -7.48
CA GLY A 164 8.11 -21.29 -8.59
C GLY A 164 6.58 -21.24 -8.70
N ARG A 165 5.93 -20.30 -8.00
CA ARG A 165 4.47 -20.13 -7.92
C ARG A 165 3.91 -19.09 -8.89
N PHE A 166 4.76 -18.31 -9.55
CA PHE A 166 4.34 -17.27 -10.49
C PHE A 166 3.39 -17.75 -11.62
N PRO A 167 3.58 -18.93 -12.23
CA PRO A 167 2.63 -19.44 -13.22
C PRO A 167 1.21 -19.63 -12.69
N ALA A 168 1.05 -19.98 -11.41
CA ALA A 168 -0.27 -20.12 -10.78
C ALA A 168 -0.96 -18.75 -10.63
N PHE A 169 -0.21 -17.72 -10.25
CA PHE A 169 -0.71 -16.34 -10.18
C PHE A 169 -1.18 -15.85 -11.56
N VAL A 170 -0.36 -16.01 -12.61
CA VAL A 170 -0.74 -15.59 -13.98
C VAL A 170 -2.03 -16.28 -14.43
N ARG A 171 -2.15 -17.61 -14.22
CA ARG A 171 -3.36 -18.37 -14.57
C ARG A 171 -4.60 -17.90 -13.79
N ALA A 172 -4.42 -17.50 -12.54
CA ALA A 172 -5.51 -17.02 -11.69
C ALA A 172 -5.92 -15.57 -11.99
N LEU A 173 -4.99 -14.75 -12.49
CA LEU A 173 -5.21 -13.37 -12.91
C LEU A 173 -5.96 -13.28 -14.25
N ALA A 174 -5.61 -14.15 -15.21
CA ALA A 174 -6.16 -14.14 -16.58
C ALA A 174 -7.71 -14.12 -16.68
N PRO A 175 -8.47 -14.91 -15.90
CA PRO A 175 -9.93 -14.97 -15.99
C PRO A 175 -10.66 -13.91 -15.13
N LEU A 176 -9.96 -12.96 -14.48
CA LEU A 176 -10.62 -11.91 -13.72
C LEU A 176 -11.43 -10.99 -14.66
N PRO A 177 -12.71 -10.67 -14.34
CA PRO A 177 -13.45 -9.61 -15.01
C PRO A 177 -12.69 -8.31 -14.86
N ARG A 178 -12.37 -7.66 -15.98
CA ARG A 178 -11.53 -6.45 -15.99
C ARG A 178 -11.98 -5.49 -17.06
N ALA A 179 -11.76 -4.20 -16.80
CA ALA A 179 -11.93 -3.16 -17.80
C ALA A 179 -10.88 -3.32 -18.92
N SER A 180 -11.17 -2.81 -20.12
CA SER A 180 -10.24 -2.88 -21.25
C SER A 180 -8.92 -2.14 -21.00
N ASN A 181 -8.94 -1.12 -20.13
CA ASN A 181 -7.79 -0.35 -19.71
C ASN A 181 -7.22 -0.78 -18.35
N ALA A 182 -7.56 -1.99 -17.87
CA ALA A 182 -7.09 -2.45 -16.58
C ALA A 182 -5.58 -2.66 -16.55
N VAL A 183 -4.93 -2.20 -15.47
CA VAL A 183 -3.46 -2.25 -15.33
C VAL A 183 -3.02 -3.02 -14.09
N ILE A 184 -1.85 -3.62 -14.19
CA ILE A 184 -1.10 -4.13 -13.04
C ILE A 184 0.02 -3.14 -12.71
N ILE A 185 0.18 -2.81 -11.43
CA ILE A 185 1.20 -1.90 -10.92
C ILE A 185 2.13 -2.70 -10.00
N ARG A 186 3.43 -2.63 -10.28
CA ARG A 186 4.47 -3.38 -9.58
C ARG A 186 5.68 -2.51 -9.22
N SER A 187 6.47 -2.96 -8.27
CA SER A 187 7.61 -2.24 -7.68
C SER A 187 8.91 -3.01 -7.89
N TRP A 188 9.83 -2.44 -8.66
CA TRP A 188 11.19 -2.96 -8.83
C TRP A 188 12.16 -2.33 -7.82
N PHE A 189 12.81 -3.15 -7.00
CA PHE A 189 13.75 -2.73 -5.93
C PHE A 189 15.21 -2.97 -6.34
N GLY A 190 15.61 -2.47 -7.51
CA GLY A 190 16.98 -2.64 -8.01
C GLY A 190 17.92 -1.45 -7.80
N GLY A 191 17.42 -0.31 -7.30
CA GLY A 191 18.17 0.93 -7.20
C GLY A 191 18.17 1.76 -8.49
N GLU A 192 18.79 2.92 -8.42
CA GLU A 192 18.97 3.84 -9.55
C GLU A 192 19.74 3.17 -10.71
N GLY A 193 19.34 3.46 -11.94
CA GLY A 193 19.97 2.92 -13.16
C GLY A 193 19.76 1.42 -13.41
N SER A 194 19.07 0.71 -12.51
CA SER A 194 18.85 -0.73 -12.64
C SER A 194 17.74 -1.11 -13.62
N HIS A 195 16.89 -0.14 -13.99
CA HIS A 195 15.81 -0.24 -14.97
C HIS A 195 15.78 1.03 -15.85
N PRO A 196 15.41 0.96 -17.15
CA PRO A 196 15.35 2.15 -18.03
C PRO A 196 14.41 3.27 -17.56
N ARG A 197 13.41 2.92 -16.74
CA ARG A 197 12.44 3.85 -16.13
C ARG A 197 12.82 4.29 -14.70
N SER A 198 14.00 3.93 -14.21
CA SER A 198 14.45 4.40 -12.90
C SER A 198 14.64 5.91 -12.90
N VAL A 199 14.21 6.56 -11.81
CA VAL A 199 14.38 8.00 -11.60
C VAL A 199 15.58 8.23 -10.69
N ALA A 200 16.41 9.22 -11.02
CA ALA A 200 17.59 9.55 -10.23
C ALA A 200 17.22 9.89 -8.77
N GLY A 201 17.98 9.37 -7.81
CA GLY A 201 17.71 9.54 -6.38
C GLY A 201 16.64 8.59 -5.80
N TYR A 202 15.99 7.75 -6.61
CA TYR A 202 14.98 6.80 -6.15
C TYR A 202 15.49 5.36 -6.20
N HIS A 203 15.29 4.62 -5.10
CA HIS A 203 15.70 3.21 -5.02
C HIS A 203 14.71 2.26 -5.69
N THR A 204 13.44 2.63 -5.75
CA THR A 204 12.38 1.81 -6.34
C THR A 204 11.90 2.40 -7.66
N THR A 205 11.60 1.53 -8.62
CA THR A 205 10.98 1.90 -9.89
C THR A 205 9.57 1.34 -9.92
N GLN A 206 8.56 2.22 -10.04
CA GLN A 206 7.16 1.83 -10.20
C GLN A 206 6.89 1.57 -11.68
N LEU A 207 6.26 0.44 -11.97
CA LEU A 207 6.02 -0.02 -13.34
C LEU A 207 4.55 -0.35 -13.52
N VAL A 208 3.99 0.10 -14.64
CA VAL A 208 2.59 -0.12 -15.03
C VAL A 208 2.57 -0.89 -16.35
N GLU A 209 1.77 -1.96 -16.41
CA GLU A 209 1.51 -2.75 -17.62
C GLU A 209 0.01 -3.02 -17.75
N PRO A 210 -0.57 -2.93 -18.96
CA PRO A 210 -1.92 -3.42 -19.19
C PRO A 210 -2.02 -4.90 -18.83
N ILE A 211 -3.01 -5.28 -18.00
CA ILE A 211 -3.18 -6.68 -17.59
C ILE A 211 -3.38 -7.57 -18.83
N ALA A 212 -4.04 -7.06 -19.87
CA ALA A 212 -4.22 -7.76 -21.12
C ALA A 212 -2.89 -8.15 -21.78
N ASP A 213 -1.91 -7.24 -21.82
CA ASP A 213 -0.60 -7.51 -22.42
C ASP A 213 0.13 -8.59 -21.63
N MET A 214 0.10 -8.51 -20.30
CA MET A 214 0.69 -9.50 -19.41
C MET A 214 0.11 -10.89 -19.64
N VAL A 215 -1.22 -11.06 -19.54
CA VAL A 215 -1.86 -12.38 -19.53
C VAL A 215 -1.97 -13.00 -20.93
N ASN A 216 -1.87 -12.20 -21.99
CA ASN A 216 -1.87 -12.68 -23.37
C ASN A 216 -0.47 -13.06 -23.88
N ASP A 217 0.61 -12.68 -23.18
CA ASP A 217 1.96 -13.12 -23.53
C ASP A 217 2.20 -14.55 -23.02
N PRO A 218 2.28 -15.57 -23.91
CA PRO A 218 2.42 -16.96 -23.49
C PRO A 218 3.74 -17.22 -22.74
N ARG A 219 4.73 -16.35 -22.90
CA ARG A 219 6.05 -16.48 -22.27
C ARG A 219 6.10 -15.82 -20.89
N VAL A 220 5.07 -15.09 -20.46
CA VAL A 220 5.08 -14.42 -19.15
C VAL A 220 5.23 -15.44 -18.03
N ALA A 221 4.55 -16.59 -18.12
CA ALA A 221 4.62 -17.64 -17.11
C ALA A 221 5.98 -18.37 -17.10
N GLU A 222 6.82 -18.18 -18.12
CA GLU A 222 8.12 -18.84 -18.24
C GLU A 222 9.27 -18.04 -17.63
N VAL A 223 9.01 -16.81 -17.17
CA VAL A 223 10.04 -15.96 -16.55
C VAL A 223 10.67 -16.66 -15.35
N ARG A 224 12.01 -16.57 -15.25
CA ARG A 224 12.81 -17.24 -14.22
C ARG A 224 13.39 -16.28 -13.20
N SER A 225 13.24 -14.97 -13.41
CA SER A 225 13.63 -13.94 -12.45
C SER A 225 12.73 -12.73 -12.55
N TYR A 226 12.62 -11.98 -11.46
CA TYR A 226 11.86 -10.73 -11.47
C TYR A 226 12.48 -9.69 -12.41
N ARG A 227 13.82 -9.69 -12.56
CA ARG A 227 14.51 -8.88 -13.58
C ARG A 227 14.03 -9.20 -14.99
N GLN A 228 13.87 -10.48 -15.33
CA GLN A 228 13.30 -10.86 -16.63
C GLN A 228 11.88 -10.34 -16.80
N LEU A 229 11.04 -10.38 -15.76
CA LEU A 229 9.67 -9.87 -15.85
C LEU A 229 9.66 -8.35 -16.10
N VAL A 230 10.36 -7.57 -15.27
CA VAL A 230 10.29 -6.10 -15.34
C VAL A 230 10.95 -5.54 -16.61
N MET A 231 12.02 -6.17 -17.11
CA MET A 231 12.72 -5.70 -18.31
C MET A 231 11.99 -6.00 -19.62
N ARG A 232 10.89 -6.78 -19.59
CA ARG A 232 10.04 -7.03 -20.76
C ARG A 232 9.11 -5.86 -21.07
N MET A 233 8.83 -5.05 -20.06
CA MET A 233 7.97 -3.89 -20.18
C MET A 233 8.74 -2.83 -20.98
N ARG A 234 8.27 -2.52 -22.19
CA ARG A 234 8.78 -1.41 -23.00
C ARG A 234 8.15 -0.13 -22.50
#